data_AF-A0A382SW18-F1
#
_entry.id   AF-A0A382SW18-F1
#
_cell.length_a   1.000
_cell.length_b   1.000
_cell.length_c   1.000
_cell.angle_alpha   90.00
_cell.angle_beta   90.00
_cell.angle_gamma   90.00
#
_symmetry.space_group_name_H-M   'P 1'
#
loop_
_entity.id
_entity.type
_entity.pdbx_description
1 polymer ?
#
loop_
_entity_poly.entity_id
_entity_poly.type
_entity_poly.pdbx_seq_one_letter_code
_entity_poly.pdbx_strand_id
1 'polypeptide(L)'
;MRNYFINARATHWLLVVILFAIACYLPYLIFGAFPYNTKVNLPEDKIDNLVKDLDLPNYYDLYPVQATEEEMFLEKEAFDSWEGGKCRFCHSIRENDRARMAPSLYRILGKPAAVGENFTYSQALIEMRNNGLIWTPETID
;
A
#
# COMPACT_ATOMS: atom_id res chain seq x y z
N MET A 1 30.92 -38.70 28.00
CA MET A 1 31.19 -37.38 27.39
C MET A 1 30.68 -37.23 25.95
N ARG A 2 30.80 -38.23 25.06
CA ARG A 2 30.34 -38.14 23.65
C ARG A 2 28.85 -37.75 23.48
N ASN A 3 27.96 -38.27 24.32
CA ASN A 3 26.53 -37.94 24.28
C ASN A 3 26.23 -36.49 24.73
N TYR A 4 27.03 -35.93 25.65
CA TYR A 4 26.90 -34.54 26.07
C TYR A 4 27.23 -33.58 24.93
N PHE A 5 28.30 -33.84 24.18
CA PHE A 5 28.68 -33.02 23.01
C PHE A 5 27.69 -33.12 21.85
N ILE A 6 27.09 -34.30 21.61
CA ILE A 6 26.05 -34.47 20.58
C ILE A 6 24.78 -33.73 20.96
N ASN A 7 24.34 -33.84 22.22
CA ASN A 7 23.16 -33.14 22.73
C ASN A 7 23.37 -31.64 22.69
N ALA A 8 24.52 -31.15 23.17
CA ALA A 8 24.85 -29.73 23.09
C ALA A 8 24.82 -29.25 21.63
N ARG A 9 25.46 -29.95 20.68
CA ARG A 9 25.45 -29.57 19.26
C ARG A 9 24.02 -29.51 18.70
N ALA A 10 23.17 -30.48 19.02
CA ALA A 10 21.76 -30.47 18.60
C ALA A 10 21.00 -29.26 19.16
N THR A 11 21.20 -28.93 20.44
CA THR A 11 20.57 -27.76 21.07
C THR A 11 21.05 -26.44 20.44
N HIS A 12 22.33 -26.31 20.10
CA HIS A 12 22.85 -25.12 19.42
C HIS A 12 22.25 -24.97 18.02
N TRP A 13 22.18 -26.05 17.25
CA TRP A 13 21.54 -26.01 15.92
C TRP A 13 20.05 -25.67 16.01
N LEU A 14 19.34 -26.21 17.00
CA LEU A 14 17.94 -25.85 17.26
C LEU A 14 17.80 -24.35 17.56
N LEU A 15 18.66 -23.79 18.42
CA LEU A 15 18.64 -22.36 18.73
C LEU A 15 18.96 -21.51 17.50
N VAL A 16 19.92 -21.89 16.67
CA VAL A 16 20.24 -21.20 15.41
C VAL A 16 19.05 -21.21 14.45
N VAL A 17 18.37 -22.36 14.29
CA VAL A 17 17.19 -22.48 13.44
C VAL A 17 16.04 -21.61 13.97
N ILE A 18 15.81 -21.59 15.28
CA ILE A 18 14.80 -20.73 15.91
C ILE A 18 15.12 -19.25 15.65
N LEU A 19 16.36 -18.82 15.90
CA LEU A 19 16.77 -17.43 15.68
C LEU A 19 16.66 -17.05 14.20
N PHE A 20 17.04 -17.94 13.29
CA PHE A 20 16.91 -17.72 11.85
C PHE A 20 15.43 -17.62 11.44
N ALA A 21 14.58 -18.53 11.92
CA ALA A 21 13.15 -18.48 11.66
C ALA A 21 12.51 -17.20 12.19
N ILE A 22 12.87 -16.76 13.40
CA ILE A 22 12.43 -15.48 13.96
C ILE A 22 12.93 -14.33 13.07
N ALA A 23 14.22 -14.29 12.71
CA ALA A 23 14.78 -13.23 11.87
C ALA A 23 14.10 -13.14 10.50
N CYS A 24 13.75 -14.27 9.89
CA CYS A 24 13.00 -14.31 8.64
C CYS A 24 11.53 -13.90 8.81
N TYR A 25 10.91 -14.19 9.96
CA TYR A 25 9.49 -13.94 10.17
C TYR A 25 9.17 -12.56 10.75
N LEU A 26 10.07 -12.00 11.57
CA LEU A 26 9.90 -10.72 12.26
C LEU A 26 9.56 -9.55 11.31
N PRO A 27 10.18 -9.42 10.11
CA PRO A 27 9.83 -8.37 9.17
C PRO A 27 8.35 -8.39 8.76
N TYR A 28 7.74 -9.58 8.65
CA TYR A 28 6.31 -9.69 8.33
C TYR A 28 5.43 -9.23 9.49
N LEU A 29 5.82 -9.50 10.74
CA LEU A 29 5.10 -9.05 11.92
C LEU A 29 5.25 -7.55 12.18
N ILE A 30 6.44 -6.99 11.95
CA ILE A 30 6.73 -5.58 12.21
C ILE A 30 6.20 -4.69 11.08
N PHE A 31 6.44 -5.07 9.82
CA PHE A 31 6.12 -4.22 8.67
C PHE A 31 4.83 -4.63 7.95
N GLY A 32 4.22 -5.77 8.30
CA GLY A 32 3.00 -6.24 7.64
C GLY A 32 3.18 -6.60 6.16
N ALA A 33 4.42 -6.74 5.68
CA ALA A 33 4.78 -6.99 4.29
C ALA A 33 4.60 -8.46 3.89
N PHE A 34 3.44 -9.05 4.23
CA PHE A 34 3.15 -10.44 3.93
C PHE A 34 3.15 -10.69 2.41
N PRO A 35 3.74 -11.80 1.94
CA PRO A 35 3.81 -12.10 0.51
C PRO A 35 2.44 -12.36 -0.14
N TYR A 36 1.42 -12.62 0.68
CA TYR A 36 0.04 -12.78 0.27
C TYR A 36 -0.81 -11.78 1.05
N ASN A 37 -1.25 -10.72 0.40
CA ASN A 37 -2.23 -9.81 0.96
C ASN A 37 -3.49 -9.92 0.10
N THR A 38 -4.56 -10.42 0.69
CA THR A 38 -5.91 -10.54 0.11
C THR A 38 -6.91 -9.67 0.87
N LYS A 39 -6.39 -8.70 1.64
CA LYS A 39 -7.22 -7.90 2.53
C LYS A 39 -8.07 -6.93 1.73
N VAL A 40 -9.37 -7.12 1.82
CA VAL A 40 -10.37 -6.13 1.39
C VAL A 40 -10.76 -5.32 2.62
N ASN A 41 -10.41 -4.02 2.64
CA ASN A 41 -10.70 -3.14 3.79
C ASN A 41 -12.15 -2.66 3.82
N LEU A 42 -12.78 -2.57 2.65
CA LEU A 42 -14.18 -2.28 2.47
C LEU A 42 -14.65 -2.87 1.13
N PRO A 43 -15.75 -3.65 1.09
CA PRO A 43 -16.34 -4.11 -0.15
C PRO A 43 -16.79 -2.95 -1.06
N GLU A 44 -16.73 -3.14 -2.37
CA GLU A 44 -17.05 -2.08 -3.37
C GLU A 44 -18.45 -1.49 -3.17
N ASP A 45 -19.46 -2.32 -2.90
CA ASP A 45 -20.83 -1.86 -2.64
C ASP A 45 -20.91 -0.88 -1.46
N LYS A 46 -20.05 -1.07 -0.44
CA LYS A 46 -19.98 -0.17 0.70
C LYS A 46 -19.18 1.09 0.38
N ILE A 47 -18.18 1.00 -0.48
CA ILE A 47 -17.44 2.15 -0.98
C ILE A 47 -18.39 3.07 -1.75
N ASP A 48 -19.16 2.51 -2.68
CA ASP A 48 -20.15 3.24 -3.48
C ASP A 48 -21.18 3.95 -2.60
N ASN A 49 -21.64 3.27 -1.55
CA ASN A 49 -22.57 3.87 -0.58
C ASN A 49 -21.99 5.06 0.19
N LEU A 50 -20.66 5.15 0.37
CA LEU A 50 -20.03 6.30 1.03
C LEU A 50 -19.94 7.53 0.12
N VAL A 51 -19.94 7.34 -1.21
CA VAL A 51 -19.70 8.43 -2.17
C VAL A 51 -20.94 8.83 -2.96
N LYS A 52 -21.96 7.96 -3.06
CA LYS A 52 -23.15 8.17 -3.90
C LYS A 52 -23.90 9.48 -3.65
N ASP A 53 -23.92 9.97 -2.42
CA ASP A 53 -24.70 11.15 -2.01
C ASP A 53 -23.85 12.44 -1.99
N LEU A 54 -22.55 12.34 -2.33
CA LEU A 54 -21.60 13.45 -2.26
C LEU A 54 -21.51 14.27 -3.56
N ASP A 55 -22.20 13.84 -4.62
CA ASP A 55 -22.21 14.50 -5.94
C ASP A 55 -20.79 14.85 -6.45
N LEU A 56 -19.84 13.92 -6.25
CA LEU A 56 -18.44 14.12 -6.62
C LEU A 56 -18.29 14.01 -8.14
N PRO A 57 -17.60 14.96 -8.79
CA PRO A 57 -17.30 14.81 -10.20
C PRO A 57 -16.31 13.66 -10.42
N ASN A 58 -16.32 13.08 -11.61
CA ASN A 58 -15.22 12.23 -12.02
C ASN A 58 -13.98 13.11 -12.27
N TYR A 59 -13.11 13.21 -11.27
CA TYR A 59 -11.88 14.01 -11.34
C TYR A 59 -10.99 13.65 -12.53
N TYR A 60 -11.08 12.42 -13.06
CA TYR A 60 -10.30 11.99 -14.22
C TYR A 60 -10.90 12.44 -15.56
N ASP A 61 -12.16 12.87 -15.58
CA ASP A 61 -12.81 13.46 -16.76
C ASP A 61 -12.72 15.00 -16.75
N LEU A 62 -12.53 15.61 -15.57
CA LEU A 62 -12.37 17.06 -15.40
C LEU A 62 -11.04 17.59 -15.94
N TYR A 63 -10.01 16.76 -15.91
CA TYR A 63 -8.70 17.03 -16.49
C TYR A 63 -8.49 16.08 -17.67
N PRO A 64 -9.22 16.25 -18.79
CA PRO A 64 -8.95 15.44 -19.97
C PRO A 64 -7.49 15.66 -20.33
N VAL A 65 -6.77 14.61 -20.72
CA VAL A 65 -5.35 14.70 -21.08
C VAL A 65 -5.23 15.68 -22.26
N GLN A 66 -4.99 16.96 -21.96
CA GLN A 66 -4.67 17.98 -22.95
C GLN A 66 -3.17 17.99 -23.26
N ALA A 67 -2.41 17.16 -22.55
CA ALA A 67 -1.00 16.95 -22.78
C ALA A 67 -0.79 16.25 -24.13
N THR A 68 0.08 16.84 -24.95
CA THR A 68 0.68 16.21 -26.11
C THR A 68 1.47 14.96 -25.71
N GLU A 69 1.75 14.05 -26.64
CA GLU A 69 2.56 12.86 -26.37
C GLU A 69 3.93 13.21 -25.75
N GLU A 70 4.49 14.36 -26.14
CA GLU A 70 5.74 14.93 -25.64
C GLU A 70 5.61 15.38 -24.18
N GLU A 71 4.53 16.09 -23.83
CA GLU A 71 4.23 16.49 -22.44
C GLU A 71 3.97 15.28 -21.54
N MET A 72 3.24 14.27 -22.03
CA MET A 72 3.03 13.01 -21.31
C MET A 72 4.35 12.26 -21.07
N PHE A 73 5.26 12.30 -22.05
CA PHE A 73 6.60 11.71 -21.91
C PHE A 73 7.41 12.46 -20.84
N LEU A 74 7.38 13.79 -20.85
CA LEU A 74 8.08 14.63 -19.87
C LEU A 74 7.50 14.46 -18.46
N GLU A 75 6.19 14.39 -18.29
CA GLU A 75 5.56 14.09 -16.98
C GLU A 75 5.95 12.71 -16.47
N LYS A 76 5.97 11.71 -17.36
CA LYS A 76 6.43 10.37 -17.02
C LYS A 76 7.90 10.36 -16.60
N GLU A 77 8.76 11.05 -17.34
CA GLU A 77 10.18 11.17 -17.02
C GLU A 77 10.37 11.92 -15.69
N ALA A 78 9.63 12.99 -15.45
CA ALA A 78 9.63 13.73 -14.19
C ALA A 78 9.24 12.83 -13.02
N PHE A 79 8.18 12.03 -13.16
CA PHE A 79 7.74 11.06 -12.14
C PHE A 79 8.73 9.91 -11.94
N ASP A 80 9.32 9.40 -13.03
CA ASP A 80 10.28 8.29 -12.98
C ASP A 80 11.67 8.72 -12.47
N SER A 81 11.99 10.02 -12.53
CA SER A 81 13.21 10.63 -12.00
C SER A 81 13.13 10.98 -10.50
N TRP A 82 14.21 11.53 -9.95
CA TRP A 82 14.33 11.89 -8.53
C TRP A 82 13.45 13.07 -8.12
N GLU A 83 13.16 14.01 -9.03
CA GLU A 83 12.37 15.22 -8.79
C GLU A 83 10.90 14.89 -8.46
N GLY A 84 10.29 13.89 -9.13
CA GLY A 84 8.95 13.37 -8.79
C GLY A 84 8.95 12.31 -7.67
N GLY A 85 10.11 12.02 -7.08
CA GLY A 85 10.43 10.72 -6.48
C GLY A 85 10.00 10.46 -5.03
N LYS A 86 9.27 11.37 -4.36
CA LYS A 86 8.88 11.14 -2.95
C LYS A 86 7.76 10.10 -2.83
N CYS A 87 6.74 10.21 -3.68
CA CYS A 87 5.57 9.34 -3.62
C CYS A 87 5.85 7.97 -4.28
N ARG A 88 6.61 7.97 -5.38
CA ARG A 88 6.93 6.76 -6.18
C ARG A 88 7.70 5.70 -5.38
N PHE A 89 8.49 6.08 -4.38
CA PHE A 89 9.20 5.11 -3.55
C PHE A 89 8.23 4.21 -2.78
N CYS A 90 7.18 4.82 -2.23
CA CYS A 90 6.21 4.13 -1.38
C CYS A 90 4.99 3.60 -2.13
N HIS A 91 4.52 4.32 -3.16
CA HIS A 91 3.27 4.07 -3.84
C HIS A 91 3.47 3.65 -5.31
N SER A 92 2.51 2.90 -5.83
CA SER A 92 2.32 2.75 -7.28
C SER A 92 1.16 3.63 -7.77
N ILE A 93 1.21 4.05 -9.02
CA ILE A 93 0.13 4.77 -9.72
C ILE A 93 -0.33 4.02 -10.96
N ARG A 94 0.17 2.79 -11.19
CA ARG A 94 -0.17 1.98 -12.35
C ARG A 94 -1.37 1.10 -12.02
N GLU A 95 -2.20 0.89 -13.03
CA GLU A 95 -3.31 -0.05 -12.95
C GLU A 95 -2.77 -1.46 -12.65
N ASN A 96 -3.43 -2.17 -11.73
CA ASN A 96 -3.11 -3.54 -11.33
C ASN A 96 -1.66 -3.78 -10.85
N ASP A 97 -0.91 -2.74 -10.49
CA ASP A 97 0.41 -2.89 -9.88
C ASP A 97 0.28 -3.16 -8.37
N ARG A 98 1.25 -3.89 -7.82
CA ARG A 98 1.24 -4.29 -6.42
C ARG A 98 1.48 -3.10 -5.49
N ALA A 99 0.87 -3.15 -4.30
CA ALA A 99 1.27 -2.30 -3.19
C ALA A 99 2.77 -2.53 -2.88
N ARG A 100 3.49 -1.46 -2.56
CA ARG A 100 4.93 -1.51 -2.21
C ARG A 100 5.06 -1.40 -0.69
N MET A 101 5.66 -0.32 -0.20
CA MET A 101 5.60 0.06 1.21
C MET A 101 4.24 0.66 1.60
N ALA A 102 3.51 1.20 0.62
CA ALA A 102 2.22 1.86 0.79
C ALA A 102 1.24 1.40 -0.32
N PRO A 103 -0.08 1.65 -0.19
CA PRO A 103 -1.08 1.16 -1.14
C PRO A 103 -0.93 1.80 -2.51
N SER A 104 -1.54 1.22 -3.54
CA SER A 104 -1.64 1.88 -4.85
C SER A 104 -2.46 3.17 -4.73
N LEU A 105 -2.02 4.21 -5.43
CA LEU A 105 -2.73 5.48 -5.64
C LEU A 105 -3.40 5.52 -7.01
N TYR A 106 -3.43 4.39 -7.74
CA TYR A 106 -4.14 4.32 -9.00
C TYR A 106 -5.62 4.71 -8.82
N ARG A 107 -6.01 5.76 -9.54
CA ARG A 107 -7.34 6.35 -9.49
C ARG A 107 -7.84 6.65 -8.06
N ILE A 108 -6.98 7.25 -7.21
CA ILE A 108 -7.29 7.53 -5.80
C ILE A 108 -8.31 8.67 -5.59
N LEU A 109 -8.40 9.63 -6.52
CA LEU A 109 -9.27 10.79 -6.35
C LEU A 109 -10.75 10.39 -6.41
N GLY A 110 -11.53 10.94 -5.47
CA GLY A 110 -12.94 10.59 -5.23
C GLY A 110 -13.14 9.35 -4.37
N LYS A 111 -12.07 8.60 -4.02
CA LYS A 111 -12.21 7.40 -3.17
C LYS A 111 -12.20 7.75 -1.68
N PRO A 112 -12.98 7.05 -0.84
CA PRO A 112 -12.84 7.14 0.61
C PRO A 112 -11.45 6.72 1.07
N ALA A 113 -11.00 7.25 2.23
CA ALA A 113 -9.72 6.84 2.80
C ALA A 113 -9.67 5.34 3.15
N ALA A 114 -8.48 4.73 3.16
CA ALA A 114 -8.27 3.36 3.61
C ALA A 114 -9.11 2.25 2.93
N VAL A 115 -9.41 2.38 1.63
CA VAL A 115 -10.19 1.38 0.87
C VAL A 115 -9.38 0.55 -0.13
N GLY A 116 -8.08 0.82 -0.30
CA GLY A 116 -7.23 0.06 -1.22
C GLY A 116 -7.21 -1.44 -0.90
N GLU A 117 -7.21 -2.24 -1.95
CA GLU A 117 -7.10 -3.70 -1.83
C GLU A 117 -5.68 -4.11 -1.44
N ASN A 118 -5.57 -5.28 -0.81
CA ASN A 118 -4.31 -5.96 -0.56
C ASN A 118 -3.30 -5.08 0.20
N PHE A 119 -3.82 -4.23 1.10
CA PHE A 119 -3.03 -3.36 1.96
C PHE A 119 -3.63 -3.29 3.37
N THR A 120 -2.77 -3.25 4.39
CA THR A 120 -3.21 -3.10 5.79
C THR A 120 -3.07 -1.65 6.22
N TYR A 121 -4.21 -0.96 6.39
CA TYR A 121 -4.24 0.40 6.90
C TYR A 121 -4.18 0.48 8.43
N SER A 122 -3.71 1.64 8.92
CA SER A 122 -3.77 1.97 10.34
C SER A 122 -5.21 2.17 10.79
N GLN A 123 -5.46 1.92 12.08
CA GLN A 123 -6.76 2.16 12.68
C GLN A 123 -7.19 3.63 12.56
N ALA A 124 -6.25 4.57 12.72
CA ALA A 124 -6.51 5.99 12.58
C ALA A 124 -7.04 6.37 11.19
N LEU A 125 -6.45 5.86 10.10
CA LEU A 125 -6.93 6.21 8.75
C LEU A 125 -8.29 5.56 8.44
N ILE A 126 -8.55 4.37 8.99
CA ILE A 126 -9.86 3.72 8.93
C ILE A 126 -10.92 4.56 9.67
N GLU A 127 -10.58 5.15 10.82
CA GLU A 127 -11.46 6.05 11.56
C GLU A 127 -11.71 7.36 10.80
N MET A 128 -10.68 7.93 10.16
CA MET A 128 -10.86 9.10 9.28
C MET A 128 -11.83 8.81 8.13
N ARG A 129 -11.75 7.63 7.50
CA ARG A 129 -12.77 7.18 6.52
C ARG A 129 -14.16 7.13 7.15
N ASN A 130 -14.30 6.53 8.33
CA ASN A 130 -15.60 6.44 9.02
C ASN A 130 -16.16 7.83 9.39
N ASN A 131 -15.28 8.82 9.58
CA ASN A 131 -15.63 10.22 9.80
C ASN A 131 -15.85 11.01 8.49
N GLY A 132 -15.82 10.34 7.33
CA GLY A 132 -16.15 10.94 6.04
C GLY A 132 -14.96 11.46 5.23
N LEU A 133 -13.71 11.08 5.54
CA LEU A 133 -12.56 11.46 4.71
C LEU A 133 -12.66 10.79 3.33
N ILE A 134 -12.78 11.63 2.30
CA ILE A 134 -12.70 11.30 0.88
C ILE A 134 -11.48 12.00 0.29
N TRP A 135 -10.72 11.32 -0.57
CA TRP A 135 -9.58 11.91 -1.26
C TRP A 135 -10.03 12.80 -2.44
N THR A 136 -10.34 14.05 -2.18
CA THR A 136 -10.49 15.11 -3.20
C THR A 136 -9.17 15.88 -3.37
N PRO A 137 -9.00 16.68 -4.44
CA PRO A 137 -7.84 17.56 -4.59
C PRO A 137 -7.57 18.45 -3.36
N GLU A 138 -8.61 18.89 -2.68
CA GLU A 138 -8.50 19.76 -1.49
C GLU A 138 -8.06 19.02 -0.22
N THR A 139 -8.24 17.71 -0.17
CA THR A 139 -7.96 16.88 1.02
C THR A 139 -6.69 16.06 0.91
N ILE A 140 -6.13 15.94 -0.30
CA ILE A 140 -4.93 15.15 -0.59
C ILE A 140 -3.63 15.97 -0.50
N ASP A 141 -3.74 17.30 -0.50
CA ASP A 141 -2.63 18.26 -0.36
C ASP A 141 -2.00 18.25 1.06
#